data_AF-A0AB34KZ11-F1
#
_entry.id   AF-A0AB34KZ11-F1
#
_cell.length_a   1.000
_cell.length_b   1.000
_cell.length_c   1.000
_cell.angle_alpha   90.00
_cell.angle_beta   90.00
_cell.angle_gamma   90.00
#
_symmetry.space_group_name_H-M   'P 1'
#
loop_
_entity.id
_entity.type
_entity.pdbx_description
1 polymer ?
#
loop_
_entity_poly.entity_id
_entity_poly.type
_entity_poly.pdbx_seq_one_letter_code
_entity_poly.pdbx_strand_id
1 'polypeptide(L)'
;MLSRLRIPHIKSQGYVNMRCVWTLGCPIETRPSEEAGKIDENREAKAGAFYAKAFSSLFPGQPVPAAIGSPFCAQFAVTGDKNRERPRSDYEAYREWLLNTELSDEISGRVME
;
A
#
# COMPACT_ATOMS: atom_id res chain seq x y z
N MET A 1 -1.12 12.80 20.69
CA MET A 1 -1.04 12.79 19.21
C MET A 1 -2.34 13.31 18.58
N LEU A 2 -3.49 12.70 18.87
CA LEU A 2 -4.80 13.17 18.35
C LEU A 2 -5.18 14.61 18.77
N SER A 3 -4.80 15.04 19.98
CA SER A 3 -5.07 16.40 20.47
C SER A 3 -4.36 17.53 19.69
N ARG A 4 -3.34 17.19 18.89
CA ARG A 4 -2.61 18.13 18.02
C ARG A 4 -2.87 17.88 16.54
N LEU A 5 -3.87 17.04 16.22
CA LEU A 5 -4.20 16.69 14.86
C LEU A 5 -4.71 17.93 14.11
N ARG A 6 -4.04 18.30 13.01
CA ARG A 6 -4.38 19.48 12.22
C ARG A 6 -5.47 19.15 11.21
N ILE A 7 -6.73 19.16 11.65
CA ILE A 7 -7.90 18.85 10.80
C ILE A 7 -7.94 19.63 9.48
N PRO A 8 -7.65 20.96 9.43
CA PRO A 8 -7.64 21.69 8.16
C PRO A 8 -6.65 21.14 7.13
N HIS A 9 -5.48 20.65 7.57
CA HIS A 9 -4.49 20.04 6.69
C HIS A 9 -4.97 18.68 6.15
N ILE A 10 -5.58 17.85 6.99
CA ILE A 10 -6.14 16.56 6.56
C ILE A 10 -7.28 16.79 5.56
N LYS A 11 -8.13 17.79 5.79
CA LYS A 11 -9.19 18.16 4.86
C LYS A 11 -8.65 18.61 3.50
N SER A 12 -7.52 19.32 3.45
CA SER A 12 -6.93 19.76 2.18
C SER A 12 -6.18 18.66 1.42
N GLN A 13 -5.57 17.71 2.14
CA GLN A 13 -4.83 16.59 1.51
C GLN A 13 -5.70 15.37 1.21
N GLY A 14 -6.79 15.17 1.94
CA GLY A 14 -7.68 14.01 1.81
C GLY A 14 -7.13 12.73 2.46
N TYR A 15 -5.84 12.46 2.33
CA TYR A 15 -5.11 11.37 2.97
C TYR A 15 -3.75 11.88 3.46
N VAL A 16 -3.37 11.52 4.70
CA VAL A 16 -2.08 11.88 5.29
C VAL A 16 -1.55 10.72 6.13
N ASN A 17 -0.35 10.24 5.81
CA ASN A 17 0.40 9.36 6.71
C ASN A 17 0.84 10.17 7.95
N MET A 18 0.60 9.66 9.16
CA MET A 18 0.83 10.39 10.40
C MET A 18 2.27 10.25 10.94
N ARG A 19 3.13 9.49 10.26
CA ARG A 19 4.55 9.42 10.58
C ARG A 19 5.21 10.77 10.32
N CYS A 20 5.57 11.45 11.40
CA CYS A 20 6.29 12.72 11.37
C CYS A 20 7.74 12.50 11.82
N VAL A 21 8.63 12.27 10.86
CA VAL A 21 10.06 12.03 11.11
C VAL A 21 10.91 12.66 10.01
N TRP A 22 12.17 12.95 10.32
CA TRP A 22 13.14 13.46 9.34
C TRP A 22 13.74 12.37 8.44
N THR A 23 13.57 11.10 8.82
CA THR A 23 14.05 9.92 8.08
C THR A 23 12.86 9.14 7.51
N LEU A 24 12.55 9.37 6.24
CA LEU A 24 11.37 8.81 5.54
C LEU A 24 11.42 7.28 5.36
N GLY A 25 12.50 6.61 5.75
CA GLY A 25 12.73 5.19 5.46
C GLY A 25 13.22 5.02 4.03
N CYS A 26 12.81 3.94 3.36
CA CYS A 26 13.14 3.71 1.96
C CYS A 26 12.15 4.48 1.06
N PRO A 27 12.60 5.49 0.28
CA PRO A 27 11.71 6.25 -0.60
C PRO A 27 11.20 5.42 -1.80
N ILE A 28 11.88 4.31 -2.10
CA ILE A 28 11.47 3.32 -3.11
C ILE A 28 11.65 1.95 -2.46
N GLU A 29 10.58 1.44 -1.89
CA GLU A 29 10.56 0.13 -1.24
C GLU A 29 10.58 -1.00 -2.27
N THR A 30 9.83 -0.81 -3.36
CA THR A 30 9.61 -1.85 -4.37
C THR A 30 9.71 -1.29 -5.77
N ARG A 31 10.34 -2.03 -6.68
CA ARG A 31 10.37 -1.83 -8.13
C ARG A 31 9.63 -3.00 -8.79
N PRO A 32 8.29 -2.94 -8.93
CA PRO A 32 7.48 -4.11 -9.26
C PRO A 32 7.90 -4.84 -10.54
N SER A 33 8.29 -4.10 -11.59
CA SER A 33 8.73 -4.70 -12.86
C SER A 33 10.11 -5.37 -12.76
N GLU A 34 10.99 -4.83 -11.93
CA GLU A 34 12.35 -5.35 -11.77
C GLU A 34 12.37 -6.54 -10.81
N GLU A 35 11.47 -6.57 -9.83
CA GLU A 35 11.44 -7.58 -8.78
C GLU A 35 10.51 -8.76 -9.10
N ALA A 36 9.61 -8.62 -10.07
CA ALA A 36 8.62 -9.64 -10.43
C ALA A 36 9.24 -11.05 -10.58
N GLY A 37 8.74 -12.00 -9.78
CA GLY A 37 9.17 -13.40 -9.81
C GLY A 37 10.60 -13.66 -9.30
N LYS A 38 11.31 -12.65 -8.80
CA LYS A 38 12.63 -12.85 -8.18
C LYS A 38 12.45 -13.40 -6.76
N ILE A 39 13.08 -14.53 -6.50
CA ILE A 39 13.23 -15.09 -5.16
C ILE A 39 14.61 -14.66 -4.66
N ASP A 40 14.70 -14.19 -3.41
CA ASP A 40 15.98 -13.73 -2.88
C ASP A 40 16.95 -14.91 -2.63
N GLU A 41 18.22 -14.58 -2.33
CA GLU A 41 19.32 -15.54 -2.18
C GLU A 41 19.10 -16.57 -1.04
N ASN A 42 18.30 -16.22 -0.03
CA ASN A 42 17.87 -17.10 1.07
C ASN A 42 16.63 -17.93 0.73
N ARG A 43 16.15 -17.88 -0.53
CA ARG A 43 14.90 -18.49 -0.99
C ARG A 43 13.64 -17.90 -0.37
N GLU A 44 13.74 -16.70 0.21
CA GLU A 44 12.59 -15.95 0.70
C GLU A 44 12.11 -15.00 -0.40
N ALA A 45 10.85 -15.14 -0.79
CA ALA A 45 10.26 -14.24 -1.76
C ALA A 45 9.79 -12.97 -1.03
N LYS A 46 10.42 -11.83 -1.32
CA LYS A 46 9.98 -10.52 -0.79
C LYS A 46 8.67 -10.10 -1.44
N ALA A 47 7.93 -9.20 -0.80
CA ALA A 47 6.67 -8.68 -1.33
C ALA A 47 6.79 -8.13 -2.76
N GLY A 48 7.94 -7.53 -3.11
CA GLY A 48 8.23 -7.04 -4.45
C GLY A 48 8.14 -8.10 -5.56
N ALA A 49 8.43 -9.37 -5.24
CA ALA A 49 8.31 -10.48 -6.18
C ALA A 49 6.87 -10.72 -6.65
N PHE A 50 5.89 -10.37 -5.81
CA PHE A 50 4.47 -10.59 -6.05
C PHE A 50 3.69 -9.31 -6.35
N TYR A 51 4.27 -8.14 -6.05
CA TYR A 51 3.57 -6.86 -6.08
C TYR A 51 2.96 -6.55 -7.46
N ALA A 52 3.68 -6.81 -8.56
CA ALA A 52 3.16 -6.53 -9.90
C ALA A 52 1.89 -7.35 -10.22
N LYS A 53 1.87 -8.64 -9.83
CA LYS A 53 0.72 -9.53 -10.01
C LYS A 53 -0.44 -9.10 -9.11
N ALA A 54 -0.15 -8.82 -7.84
CA ALA A 54 -1.14 -8.37 -6.87
C ALA A 54 -1.79 -7.04 -7.29
N PHE A 55 -0.97 -6.05 -7.69
CA PHE A 55 -1.44 -4.74 -8.14
C PHE A 55 -2.37 -4.87 -9.35
N SER A 56 -2.02 -5.71 -10.33
CA SER A 56 -2.86 -5.94 -11.51
C SER A 56 -4.22 -6.58 -11.16
N SER A 57 -4.26 -7.39 -10.10
CA SER A 57 -5.51 -7.98 -9.59
C SER A 57 -6.35 -6.98 -8.80
N LEU A 58 -5.71 -6.12 -7.99
CA LEU A 58 -6.37 -5.13 -7.15
C LEU A 58 -6.85 -3.91 -7.96
N PHE A 59 -6.12 -3.53 -9.01
CA PHE A 59 -6.39 -2.35 -9.82
C PHE A 59 -6.45 -2.70 -11.31
N PRO A 60 -7.47 -3.48 -11.74
CA PRO A 60 -7.58 -3.92 -13.13
C PRO A 60 -7.65 -2.73 -14.09
N GLY A 61 -6.84 -2.78 -15.15
CA GLY A 61 -6.75 -1.71 -16.15
C GLY A 61 -5.84 -0.53 -15.77
N GLN A 62 -5.28 -0.50 -14.55
CA GLN A 62 -4.26 0.48 -14.20
C GLN A 62 -2.85 -0.05 -14.51
N PRO A 63 -1.95 0.79 -15.06
CA PRO A 63 -0.58 0.38 -15.28
C PRO A 63 0.11 0.15 -13.94
N VAL A 64 0.87 -0.95 -13.83
CA VAL A 64 1.71 -1.22 -12.65
C VAL A 64 2.75 -0.10 -12.51
N PRO A 65 2.86 0.56 -11.35
CA PRO A 65 3.85 1.62 -11.16
C PRO A 65 5.29 1.09 -11.26
N ALA A 66 6.19 1.89 -11.83
CA ALA A 66 7.60 1.53 -11.94
C ALA A 66 8.34 1.48 -10.58
N ALA A 67 7.86 2.26 -9.61
CA ALA A 67 8.41 2.34 -8.26
C ALA A 67 7.28 2.62 -7.26
N ILE A 68 7.37 1.98 -6.09
CA ILE A 68 6.45 2.16 -4.96
C ILE A 68 7.26 2.57 -3.74
N GLY A 69 6.77 3.57 -3.02
CA GLY A 69 7.34 4.02 -1.77
C GLY A 69 6.28 4.71 -0.93
N SER A 70 6.28 4.41 0.36
CA SER A 70 5.36 5.00 1.35
C SER A 70 6.10 5.12 2.68
N PRO A 71 5.83 6.17 3.48
CA PRO A 71 6.34 6.21 4.84
C PRO A 71 5.86 4.97 5.63
N PHE A 72 6.79 4.21 6.21
CA PHE A 72 6.47 3.03 7.00
C PHE A 72 5.60 3.39 8.22
N CYS A 73 4.78 2.43 8.69
CA CYS A 73 3.80 2.50 9.78
C CYS A 73 2.35 2.77 9.32
N ALA A 74 1.44 1.88 9.74
CA ALA A 74 0.01 1.89 9.42
C ALA A 74 -0.83 2.97 10.14
N GLN A 75 -0.24 4.10 10.51
CA GLN A 75 -0.97 5.21 11.14
C GLN A 75 -1.22 6.32 10.11
N PHE A 76 -2.48 6.53 9.75
CA PHE A 76 -2.86 7.55 8.78
C PHE A 76 -4.20 8.21 9.15
N ALA A 77 -4.46 9.38 8.58
CA ALA A 77 -5.76 10.04 8.63
C ALA A 77 -6.30 10.18 7.20
N VAL A 78 -7.58 9.89 7.02
CA VAL A 78 -8.28 10.00 5.73
C VAL A 78 -9.62 10.70 5.93
N THR A 79 -10.02 11.54 4.98
CA THR A 79 -11.33 12.19 5.01
C THR A 79 -12.40 11.23 4.50
N GLY A 80 -13.65 11.42 4.95
CA GLY A 80 -14.77 10.65 4.44
C GLY A 80 -14.96 10.81 2.92
N ASP A 81 -14.71 12.02 2.40
CA ASP A 81 -14.82 12.29 0.96
C ASP A 81 -13.74 11.54 0.18
N LYS A 82 -12.48 11.55 0.65
CA LYS A 82 -11.39 10.79 0.03
C LYS A 82 -11.69 9.29 0.01
N ASN A 83 -12.24 8.76 1.10
CA ASN A 83 -12.62 7.34 1.19
C ASN A 83 -13.73 6.98 0.19
N ARG A 84 -14.68 7.89 -0.06
CA ARG A 84 -15.81 7.70 -0.97
C ARG A 84 -15.49 7.94 -2.44
N GLU A 85 -14.29 8.41 -2.78
CA GLU A 85 -13.84 8.48 -4.18
C GLU A 85 -13.79 7.09 -4.84
N ARG A 86 -13.64 6.03 -4.03
CA ARG A 86 -13.75 4.64 -4.48
C ARG A 86 -15.10 4.05 -4.10
N PRO A 87 -15.76 3.32 -5.01
CA PRO A 87 -17.00 2.64 -4.69
C PRO A 87 -16.75 1.56 -3.63
N ARG A 88 -17.78 1.25 -2.84
CA ARG A 88 -17.71 0.20 -1.81
C ARG A 88 -17.24 -1.16 -2.38
N SER A 89 -17.61 -1.47 -3.61
CA SER A 89 -17.24 -2.71 -4.30
C SER A 89 -15.72 -2.89 -4.44
N ASP A 90 -14.95 -1.80 -4.56
CA ASP A 90 -13.49 -1.87 -4.61
C ASP A 90 -12.94 -2.41 -3.27
N TYR A 91 -13.43 -1.88 -2.15
CA TYR A 91 -13.02 -2.33 -0.81
C TYR A 91 -13.42 -3.78 -0.54
N GLU A 92 -14.59 -4.19 -1.02
CA GLU A 92 -15.03 -5.60 -0.96
C GLU A 92 -14.08 -6.48 -1.78
N ALA A 93 -13.70 -6.07 -2.99
CA ALA A 93 -12.73 -6.79 -3.81
C ALA A 93 -11.34 -6.87 -3.16
N TYR A 94 -10.86 -5.79 -2.52
CA TYR A 94 -9.59 -5.80 -1.77
C TYR A 94 -9.62 -6.78 -0.61
N ARG A 95 -10.73 -6.79 0.14
CA ARG A 95 -10.93 -7.73 1.24
C ARG A 95 -10.97 -9.17 0.73
N GLU A 96 -11.70 -9.44 -0.35
CA GLU A 96 -11.76 -10.78 -0.95
C GLU A 96 -10.40 -11.22 -1.49
N TRP A 97 -9.60 -10.31 -2.05
CA TRP A 97 -8.23 -10.61 -2.44
C TRP A 97 -7.37 -11.02 -1.24
N LEU A 98 -7.47 -10.28 -0.12
CA LEU A 98 -6.75 -10.64 1.12
C LEU A 98 -7.14 -12.00 1.67
N LEU A 99 -8.43 -12.35 1.61
CA LEU A 99 -8.94 -13.59 2.18
C LEU A 99 -8.64 -14.82 1.33
N ASN A 100 -8.55 -14.66 0.02
CA ASN A 100 -8.44 -15.79 -0.92
C ASN A 100 -7.05 -15.92 -1.56
N THR A 101 -6.12 -15.02 -1.26
CA THR A 101 -4.75 -15.11 -1.78
C THR A 101 -3.99 -16.29 -1.16
N GLU A 102 -3.14 -16.94 -1.96
CA GLU A 102 -2.24 -18.01 -1.50
C GLU A 102 -0.96 -17.45 -0.86
N LEU A 103 -0.78 -16.13 -0.87
CA LEU A 103 0.36 -15.46 -0.24
C LEU A 103 0.23 -15.57 1.29
N SER A 104 1.37 -15.75 1.98
CA SER A 104 1.39 -15.68 3.44
C SER A 104 0.95 -14.29 3.93
N ASP A 105 0.43 -14.22 5.15
CA ASP A 105 0.00 -12.96 5.80
C ASP A 105 1.10 -11.89 5.82
N GLU A 106 2.36 -12.31 5.98
CA GLU A 106 3.52 -11.41 5.93
C GLU A 106 3.65 -10.72 4.56
N ILE A 107 3.49 -11.49 3.48
CA ILE A 107 3.64 -10.99 2.11
C ILE A 107 2.40 -10.21 1.67
N SER A 108 1.20 -10.75 1.90
CA SER A 108 -0.04 -10.07 1.55
C SER A 108 -0.22 -8.77 2.33
N GLY A 109 0.15 -8.75 3.62
CA GLY A 109 0.18 -7.55 4.44
C GLY A 109 1.13 -6.49 3.88
N ARG A 110 2.34 -6.88 3.47
CA ARG A 110 3.33 -5.96 2.92
C ARG A 110 2.97 -5.43 1.52
N VAL A 111 2.21 -6.17 0.74
CA VAL A 111 1.65 -5.69 -0.54
C VAL A 111 0.60 -4.58 -0.32
N MET A 112 -0.13 -4.63 0.80
CA MET A 112 -1.23 -3.69 1.10
C MET A 112 -0.80 -2.44 1.87
N GLU A 113 0.39 -2.45 2.49
CA GLU A 113 0.97 -1.31 3.23
C GLU A 113 1.64 -0.29 2.28
#